data_AF-D8LWS2-F1
#
_entry.id   AF-D8LWS2-F1
#
_cell.length_a   1.000
_cell.length_b   1.000
_cell.length_c   1.000
_cell.angle_alpha   90.00
_cell.angle_beta   90.00
_cell.angle_gamma   90.00
#
_symmetry.space_group_name_H-M   'P 1'
#
loop_
_entity.id
_entity.type
_entity.pdbx_description
1 polymer ?
#
loop_
_entity_poly.entity_id
_entity_poly.type
_entity_poly.pdbx_seq_one_letter_code
_entity_poly.pdbx_strand_id
1 'polypeptide(L)'
;MWFEGTRLDSVRHECKREDDIRNWIWNEFDGDGYGKQRLTDVHNYVRLNLRYLKEGDDWIAEITGNPLKKSKVQRNVTLIFYLGVAGEKSYIQVPTIHSKRGSKGPVVLPFYSGDYGDGHIRIVEDALNVSPVNLNHPFSALHFIASDPKDDRSLENYFWFGETIKNLDDAS
;
A
#
# COMPACT_ATOMS: atom_id res chain seq x y z
N MET A 1 0.00 -7.79 -0.72
CA MET A 1 -0.94 -8.73 -1.36
C MET A 1 -2.04 -7.95 -2.07
N TRP A 2 -2.71 -8.53 -3.06
CA TRP A 2 -3.85 -7.88 -3.72
C TRP A 2 -4.87 -8.87 -4.27
N PHE A 3 -6.10 -8.41 -4.48
CA PHE A 3 -7.16 -9.13 -5.21
C PHE A 3 -8.23 -8.16 -5.71
N GLU A 4 -9.02 -8.59 -6.70
CA GLU A 4 -10.26 -7.92 -7.07
C GLU A 4 -11.36 -8.35 -6.08
N GLY A 5 -12.14 -7.41 -5.55
CA GLY A 5 -13.02 -7.61 -4.40
C GLY A 5 -14.09 -8.70 -4.54
N THR A 6 -14.41 -9.13 -5.76
CA THR A 6 -15.32 -10.26 -6.03
C THR A 6 -14.59 -11.60 -6.21
N ARG A 7 -13.26 -11.61 -6.11
CA ARG A 7 -12.35 -12.73 -6.40
C ARG A 7 -11.44 -13.08 -5.22
N LEU A 8 -12.03 -13.46 -4.09
CA LEU A 8 -11.28 -13.92 -2.91
C LEU A 8 -10.48 -15.21 -3.18
N ASP A 9 -10.86 -15.98 -4.19
CA ASP A 9 -10.14 -17.15 -4.71
C ASP A 9 -8.83 -16.77 -5.45
N SER A 10 -8.66 -15.50 -5.80
CA SER A 10 -7.52 -14.99 -6.58
C SER A 10 -6.63 -14.03 -5.78
N VAL A 11 -6.52 -14.23 -4.47
CA VAL A 11 -5.62 -13.46 -3.61
C VAL A 11 -4.17 -13.73 -3.99
N ARG A 12 -3.45 -12.66 -4.32
CA ARG A 12 -2.04 -12.72 -4.71
C ARG A 12 -1.13 -12.39 -3.54
N HIS A 13 -0.10 -13.20 -3.37
CA HIS A 13 0.93 -13.04 -2.35
C HIS A 13 2.31 -13.36 -2.92
N GLU A 14 2.50 -14.62 -3.30
CA GLU A 14 3.68 -15.10 -4.03
C GLU A 14 3.44 -15.00 -5.54
N CYS A 15 4.51 -14.98 -6.32
CA CYS A 15 4.43 -15.06 -7.77
C CYS A 15 4.49 -16.53 -8.19
N LYS A 16 3.33 -17.17 -8.36
CA LYS A 16 3.25 -18.57 -8.79
C LYS A 16 2.94 -18.66 -10.28
N ARG A 17 3.40 -19.74 -10.92
CA ARG A 17 3.20 -19.92 -12.37
C ARG A 17 1.72 -20.14 -12.70
N GLU A 18 1.01 -20.79 -11.80
CA GLU A 18 -0.43 -21.06 -11.84
C GLU A 18 -1.30 -19.81 -11.64
N ASP A 19 -0.71 -18.66 -11.32
CA ASP A 19 -1.48 -17.43 -11.08
C ASP A 19 -1.95 -16.72 -12.37
N ASP A 20 -1.53 -17.15 -13.56
CA ASP A 20 -1.84 -16.49 -14.84
C ASP A 20 -1.52 -14.98 -14.84
N ILE A 21 -0.52 -14.56 -14.06
CA ILE A 21 0.02 -13.20 -14.09
C ILE A 21 0.76 -13.02 -15.41
N ARG A 22 0.22 -12.16 -16.28
CA ARG A 22 0.73 -12.00 -17.66
C ARG A 22 2.18 -11.51 -17.69
N ASN A 23 2.52 -10.58 -16.82
CA ASN A 23 3.89 -10.17 -16.61
C ASN A 23 4.10 -9.62 -15.21
N TRP A 24 5.32 -9.81 -14.71
CA TRP A 24 5.85 -9.22 -13.51
C TRP A 24 7.33 -8.95 -13.75
N ILE A 25 7.68 -7.68 -13.95
CA ILE A 25 9.01 -7.29 -14.44
C ILE A 25 9.47 -6.04 -13.69
N TRP A 26 10.73 -6.02 -13.31
CA TRP A 26 11.44 -4.80 -12.96
C TRP A 26 11.80 -4.05 -14.25
N ASN A 27 11.18 -2.89 -14.46
CA ASN A 27 11.50 -2.03 -15.59
C ASN A 27 12.84 -1.32 -15.36
N GLU A 28 13.10 -0.95 -14.11
CA GLU A 28 14.32 -0.33 -13.62
C GLU A 28 14.59 -0.93 -12.23
N PHE A 29 15.83 -1.31 -11.94
CA PHE A 29 16.25 -1.76 -10.61
C PHE A 29 17.76 -1.61 -10.51
N ASP A 30 18.24 -0.89 -9.50
CA ASP A 30 19.67 -0.64 -9.30
C ASP A 30 20.34 -1.64 -8.34
N GLY A 31 19.53 -2.48 -7.68
CA GLY A 31 20.00 -3.47 -6.72
C GLY A 31 20.10 -2.98 -5.28
N ASP A 32 19.88 -1.69 -4.99
CA ASP A 32 20.01 -1.14 -3.64
C ASP A 32 18.99 -0.04 -3.33
N GLY A 33 19.10 1.12 -3.97
CA GLY A 33 18.41 2.35 -3.59
C GLY A 33 17.10 2.59 -4.34
N TYR A 34 16.85 1.89 -5.44
CA TYR A 34 15.76 2.24 -6.33
C TYR A 34 15.25 1.09 -7.19
N GLY A 35 13.93 1.07 -7.39
CA GLY A 35 13.31 0.18 -8.35
C GLY A 35 11.95 0.65 -8.86
N LYS A 36 11.64 0.32 -10.11
CA LYS A 36 10.31 0.39 -10.69
C LYS A 36 9.89 -0.97 -11.19
N GLN A 37 8.81 -1.49 -10.63
CA GLN A 37 8.23 -2.76 -11.03
C GLN A 37 6.86 -2.57 -11.64
N ARG A 38 6.55 -3.37 -12.66
CA ARG A 38 5.22 -3.45 -13.26
C ARG A 38 4.69 -4.87 -13.19
N LEU A 39 3.45 -4.99 -12.75
CA LEU A 39 2.70 -6.24 -12.70
C LEU A 39 1.39 -6.10 -13.47
N THR A 40 1.10 -7.06 -14.35
CA THR A 40 -0.16 -7.13 -15.10
C THR A 40 -0.91 -8.40 -14.73
N ASP A 41 -1.94 -8.27 -13.89
CA ASP A 41 -2.79 -9.38 -13.44
C ASP A 41 -4.10 -9.36 -14.24
N VAL A 42 -4.20 -10.26 -15.22
CA VAL A 42 -5.38 -10.35 -16.09
C VAL A 42 -6.60 -10.85 -15.31
N HIS A 43 -6.38 -11.70 -14.31
CA HIS A 43 -7.43 -12.35 -13.56
C HIS A 43 -8.09 -11.40 -12.55
N ASN A 44 -7.28 -10.53 -11.93
CA ASN A 44 -7.75 -9.44 -11.06
C ASN A 44 -8.00 -8.12 -11.83
N TYR A 45 -7.91 -8.12 -13.16
CA TYR A 45 -8.21 -6.97 -14.04
C TYR A 45 -7.40 -5.70 -13.75
N VAL A 46 -6.21 -5.83 -13.13
CA VAL A 46 -5.42 -4.71 -12.64
C VAL A 46 -3.99 -4.75 -13.18
N ARG A 47 -3.48 -3.57 -13.54
CA ARG A 47 -2.05 -3.31 -13.65
C ARG A 47 -1.60 -2.57 -12.41
N LEU A 48 -0.66 -3.15 -11.68
CA LEU A 48 0.01 -2.50 -10.56
C LEU A 48 1.37 -1.99 -11.03
N ASN A 49 1.72 -0.76 -10.66
CA ASN A 49 3.09 -0.29 -10.74
C ASN A 49 3.56 -0.01 -9.31
N LEU A 50 4.73 -0.54 -8.97
CA LEU A 50 5.43 -0.29 -7.72
C LEU A 50 6.63 0.60 -8.04
N ARG A 51 6.85 1.63 -7.24
CA ARG A 51 8.12 2.35 -7.17
C ARG A 51 8.68 2.21 -5.77
N TYR A 52 9.98 2.03 -5.70
CA TYR A 52 10.73 1.87 -4.47
C TYR A 52 11.90 2.85 -4.49
N LEU A 53 12.08 3.56 -3.39
CA LEU A 53 13.20 4.44 -3.12
C LEU A 53 13.71 4.16 -1.71
N LYS A 54 15.02 4.12 -1.54
CA LYS A 54 15.69 3.92 -0.26
C LYS A 54 16.86 4.87 -0.12
N GLU A 55 16.98 5.47 1.05
CA GLU A 55 18.08 6.33 1.47
C GLU A 55 18.52 5.90 2.87
N GLY A 56 19.68 5.22 2.95
CA GLY A 56 20.15 4.65 4.21
C GLY A 56 19.20 3.58 4.75
N ASP A 57 18.64 3.85 5.94
CA ASP A 57 17.66 2.97 6.62
C ASP A 57 16.21 3.29 6.24
N ASP A 58 15.97 4.48 5.67
CA ASP A 58 14.63 4.95 5.34
C ASP A 58 14.28 4.56 3.91
N TRP A 59 13.01 4.22 3.69
CA TRP A 59 12.53 3.83 2.37
C TRP A 59 11.07 4.23 2.18
N ILE A 60 10.72 4.37 0.90
CA ILE A 60 9.39 4.72 0.42
C ILE A 60 9.00 3.71 -0.66
N ALA A 61 7.80 3.16 -0.53
CA ALA A 61 7.19 2.33 -1.55
C ALA A 61 5.86 2.96 -2.01
N GLU A 62 5.76 3.25 -3.30
CA GLU A 62 4.58 3.78 -3.95
C GLU A 62 3.93 2.68 -4.78
N ILE A 63 2.63 2.44 -4.58
CA ILE A 63 1.86 1.47 -5.37
C ILE A 63 0.75 2.22 -6.11
N THR A 64 0.67 2.06 -7.42
CA THR A 64 -0.40 2.61 -8.27
C THR A 64 -1.13 1.51 -9.01
N GLY A 65 -2.47 1.60 -9.05
CA GLY A 65 -3.34 0.64 -9.73
C GLY A 65 -4.08 1.26 -10.90
N ASN A 66 -4.07 0.59 -12.05
CA ASN A 66 -4.84 1.00 -13.22
C ASN A 66 -5.65 -0.20 -13.76
N PRO A 67 -6.91 -0.01 -14.17
CA PRO A 67 -7.67 -1.07 -14.83
C PRO A 67 -7.04 -1.45 -16.16
N LEU A 68 -7.01 -2.75 -16.49
CA LEU A 68 -6.41 -3.21 -17.76
C LEU A 68 -7.19 -2.78 -19.00
N LYS A 69 -8.51 -2.60 -18.87
CA LYS A 69 -9.40 -2.15 -19.94
C LYS A 69 -10.47 -1.24 -19.34
N LYS A 70 -10.89 -0.23 -20.10
CA LYS A 70 -12.08 0.55 -19.77
C LYS A 70 -13.29 -0.40 -19.82
N SER A 71 -13.96 -0.56 -18.69
CA SER A 71 -15.11 -1.42 -18.51
C SER A 71 -16.24 -0.60 -17.93
N LYS A 72 -17.48 -0.89 -18.34
CA LYS A 72 -18.68 -0.30 -17.69
C LYS A 72 -18.86 -0.82 -16.26
N VAL A 73 -18.34 -2.02 -15.98
CA VAL A 73 -18.33 -2.60 -14.64
C VAL A 73 -17.11 -2.06 -13.90
N GLN A 74 -17.36 -1.33 -12.81
CA GLN A 74 -16.32 -0.94 -11.87
C GLN A 74 -15.78 -2.18 -11.17
N ARG A 75 -14.45 -2.25 -11.06
CA ARG A 75 -13.73 -3.33 -10.39
C ARG A 75 -13.06 -2.75 -9.17
N ASN A 76 -13.34 -3.32 -8.00
CA ASN A 76 -12.73 -2.87 -6.76
C ASN A 76 -11.47 -3.70 -6.54
N VAL A 77 -10.34 -3.08 -6.32
CA VAL A 77 -9.09 -3.78 -6.00
C VAL A 77 -8.81 -3.53 -4.52
N THR A 78 -8.55 -4.59 -3.79
CA THR A 78 -8.14 -4.51 -2.39
C THR A 78 -6.65 -4.79 -2.32
N LEU A 79 -5.91 -3.86 -1.70
CA LEU A 79 -4.52 -4.06 -1.32
C LEU A 79 -4.48 -4.45 0.16
N ILE A 80 -3.65 -5.44 0.48
CA ILE A 80 -3.38 -5.86 1.85
C ILE A 80 -1.90 -5.63 2.11
N PHE A 81 -1.64 -4.75 3.07
CA PHE A 81 -0.32 -4.51 3.66
C PHE A 81 -0.22 -5.34 4.93
N TYR A 82 0.84 -6.11 5.05
CA TYR A 82 1.15 -6.86 6.26
C TYR A 82 2.61 -6.63 6.60
N LEU A 83 2.88 -6.57 7.89
CA LEU A 83 4.18 -6.22 8.45
C LEU A 83 4.48 -7.18 9.60
N GLY A 84 5.73 -7.58 9.71
CA GLY A 84 6.22 -8.41 10.79
C GLY A 84 7.53 -7.84 11.30
N VAL A 85 7.66 -7.72 12.62
CA VAL A 85 8.88 -7.29 13.27
C VAL A 85 9.40 -8.48 14.06
N ALA A 86 10.61 -8.91 13.75
CA ALA A 86 11.24 -10.07 14.38
C ALA A 86 12.28 -9.64 15.41
N GLY A 87 12.63 -10.53 16.33
CA GLY A 87 13.65 -10.32 17.37
C GLY A 87 13.10 -10.34 18.79
N GLU A 88 14.00 -10.54 19.75
CA GLU A 88 13.65 -10.48 21.16
C GLU A 88 13.24 -9.06 21.55
N LYS A 89 12.14 -8.93 22.30
CA LYS A 89 11.56 -7.64 22.73
C LYS A 89 11.07 -6.73 21.58
N SER A 90 11.07 -7.21 20.35
CA SER A 90 10.51 -6.48 19.20
C SER A 90 8.99 -6.32 19.34
N TYR A 91 8.47 -5.18 18.90
CA TYR A 91 7.03 -4.92 18.90
C TYR A 91 6.60 -4.06 17.71
N ILE A 92 5.30 -4.13 17.41
CA ILE A 92 4.60 -3.17 16.55
C ILE A 92 3.37 -2.66 17.32
N GLN A 93 3.18 -1.36 17.34
CA GLN A 93 2.01 -0.72 17.94
C GLN A 93 0.97 -0.48 16.84
N VAL A 94 -0.21 -1.07 17.03
CA VAL A 94 -1.34 -0.92 16.12
C VAL A 94 -2.29 0.12 16.69
N PRO A 95 -2.73 1.14 15.92
CA PRO A 95 -3.66 2.13 16.41
C PRO A 95 -5.01 1.49 16.73
N THR A 96 -5.66 2.01 17.76
CA THR A 96 -7.04 1.61 18.10
C THR A 96 -8.00 2.11 17.03
N ILE A 97 -8.63 1.19 16.31
CA ILE A 97 -9.64 1.50 15.29
C ILE A 97 -11.00 1.60 15.99
N HIS A 98 -11.45 2.83 16.23
CA HIS A 98 -12.68 3.10 16.99
C HIS A 98 -13.98 2.99 16.17
N SER A 99 -13.88 2.78 14.86
CA SER A 99 -15.00 2.82 13.93
C SER A 99 -15.09 1.52 13.13
N LYS A 100 -16.31 0.99 12.96
CA LYS A 100 -16.61 -0.08 11.99
C LYS A 100 -16.29 0.32 10.53
N ARG A 101 -16.02 1.61 10.29
CA ARG A 101 -15.63 2.18 8.99
C ARG A 101 -14.12 2.47 8.90
N GLY A 102 -13.26 1.88 9.73
CA GLY A 102 -11.81 2.08 9.65
C GLY A 102 -11.31 3.42 10.23
N SER A 103 -10.07 3.80 9.91
CA SER A 103 -9.33 4.95 10.45
C SER A 103 -9.13 6.06 9.42
N LYS A 104 -9.69 7.26 9.64
CA LYS A 104 -9.46 8.38 8.71
C LYS A 104 -8.01 8.87 8.74
N GLY A 105 -7.49 9.29 7.59
CA GLY A 105 -6.12 9.79 7.43
C GLY A 105 -5.06 8.69 7.52
N PRO A 106 -3.77 9.06 7.47
CA PRO A 106 -2.65 8.12 7.53
C PRO A 106 -2.70 7.17 8.72
N VAL A 107 -2.24 5.93 8.51
CA VAL A 107 -1.98 4.97 9.60
C VAL A 107 -0.50 4.98 9.87
N VAL A 108 -0.16 5.23 11.13
CA VAL A 108 1.22 5.21 11.61
C VAL A 108 1.34 4.04 12.57
N LEU A 109 2.32 3.18 12.32
CA LEU A 109 2.60 1.97 13.08
C LEU A 109 4.00 2.09 13.69
N PRO A 110 4.13 2.64 14.91
CA PRO A 110 5.39 2.62 15.62
C PRO A 110 5.87 1.18 15.83
N PHE A 111 7.17 0.95 15.71
CA PHE A 111 7.77 -0.34 15.95
C PHE A 111 9.13 -0.21 16.63
N TYR A 112 9.56 -1.29 17.25
CA TYR A 112 10.92 -1.48 17.73
C TYR A 112 11.43 -2.85 17.29
N SER A 113 12.69 -2.90 16.84
CA SER A 113 13.43 -4.15 16.68
C SER A 113 14.85 -3.99 17.18
N GLY A 114 15.48 -5.10 17.60
CA GLY A 114 16.87 -5.07 18.08
C GLY A 114 17.87 -4.54 17.05
N ASP A 115 17.63 -4.81 15.77
CA ASP A 115 18.56 -4.46 14.68
C ASP A 115 18.34 -3.04 14.14
N TYR A 116 17.10 -2.54 14.19
CA TYR A 116 16.73 -1.21 13.65
C TYR A 116 16.66 -0.12 14.73
N GLY A 117 16.32 -0.49 15.97
CA GLY A 117 15.87 0.42 17.00
C GLY A 117 14.40 0.82 16.81
N ASP A 118 14.05 2.01 17.30
CA ASP A 118 12.72 2.60 17.15
C ASP A 118 12.49 3.18 15.75
N GLY A 119 11.29 2.98 15.23
CA GLY A 119 10.86 3.51 13.94
C GLY A 119 9.34 3.55 13.83
N HIS A 120 8.85 3.93 12.66
CA HIS A 120 7.43 3.83 12.36
C HIS A 120 7.20 3.50 10.89
N ILE A 121 6.12 2.79 10.61
CA ILE A 121 5.64 2.56 9.25
C ILE A 121 4.41 3.41 9.05
N ARG A 122 4.50 4.37 8.13
CA ARG A 122 3.38 5.20 7.73
C ARG A 122 2.74 4.64 6.47
N ILE A 123 1.41 4.60 6.43
CA ILE A 123 0.61 4.21 5.26
C ILE A 123 -0.36 5.35 4.98
N VAL A 124 -0.23 5.96 3.80
CA VAL A 124 -1.03 7.11 3.35
C VAL A 124 -1.76 6.74 2.08
N GLU A 125 -3.06 7.01 2.01
CA GLU A 125 -3.90 6.78 0.84
C GLU A 125 -4.03 8.07 0.00
N ASP A 126 -4.18 7.94 -1.32
CA ASP A 126 -4.40 9.09 -2.20
C ASP A 126 -5.82 9.66 -2.07
N ALA A 127 -5.97 10.98 -2.22
CA ALA A 127 -7.27 11.66 -2.11
C ALA A 127 -8.29 11.27 -3.20
N LEU A 128 -7.81 10.78 -4.34
CA LEU A 128 -8.64 10.30 -5.45
C LEU A 128 -9.11 8.85 -5.25
N ASN A 129 -8.63 8.14 -4.22
CA ASN A 129 -9.10 6.79 -3.94
C ASN A 129 -10.55 6.81 -3.45
N VAL A 130 -11.41 6.12 -4.20
CA VAL A 130 -12.82 5.96 -3.85
C VAL A 130 -13.04 4.60 -3.21
N SER A 131 -13.21 4.60 -1.89
CA SER A 131 -13.63 3.41 -1.14
C SER A 131 -15.05 2.97 -1.55
N PRO A 132 -15.30 1.66 -1.75
CA PRO A 132 -16.67 1.18 -1.94
C PRO A 132 -17.50 1.42 -0.67
N VAL A 133 -18.60 2.17 -0.81
CA VAL A 133 -19.43 2.66 0.31
C VAL A 133 -20.42 1.64 0.88
N ASN A 134 -20.45 0.40 0.38
CA ASN A 134 -21.44 -0.60 0.78
C ASN A 134 -20.86 -2.03 0.83
N LEU A 135 -19.81 -2.22 1.62
CA LEU A 135 -19.28 -3.55 1.91
C LEU A 135 -20.12 -4.18 3.03
N ASN A 136 -21.19 -4.91 2.68
CA ASN A 136 -21.75 -5.97 3.54
C ASN A 136 -20.76 -7.15 3.63
N HIS A 137 -19.49 -6.86 3.90
CA HIS A 137 -18.40 -7.82 3.93
C HIS A 137 -17.73 -7.77 5.32
N PRO A 138 -17.48 -8.91 5.98
CA PRO A 138 -16.93 -8.95 7.33
C PRO A 138 -15.49 -8.42 7.44
N PHE A 139 -14.78 -8.30 6.31
CA PHE A 139 -13.52 -7.57 6.23
C PHE A 139 -13.82 -6.13 5.81
N SER A 140 -14.29 -5.30 6.75
CA SER A 140 -14.27 -3.85 6.54
C SER A 140 -12.81 -3.45 6.33
N ALA A 141 -12.49 -2.96 5.14
CA ALA A 141 -11.17 -2.41 4.87
C ALA A 141 -10.84 -1.35 5.94
N LEU A 142 -9.57 -1.24 6.30
CA LEU A 142 -9.11 -0.04 6.96
C LEU A 142 -9.26 1.09 5.93
N HIS A 143 -10.32 1.90 6.07
CA HIS A 143 -10.60 3.01 5.16
C HIS A 143 -9.77 4.21 5.55
N PHE A 144 -9.02 4.80 4.64
CA PHE A 144 -8.35 6.07 4.88
C PHE A 144 -9.11 7.13 4.07
N ILE A 145 -9.63 8.13 4.77
CA ILE A 145 -10.22 9.30 4.13
C ILE A 145 -9.13 10.36 4.18
N ALA A 146 -8.48 10.62 3.05
CA ALA A 146 -7.62 11.79 2.90
C ALA A 146 -8.51 13.05 2.86
N SER A 147 -8.08 14.12 3.52
CA SER A 147 -8.69 15.44 3.37
C SER A 147 -8.36 16.02 2.00
N ASP A 148 -9.28 16.80 1.41
CA ASP A 148 -9.05 17.53 0.15
C ASP A 148 -7.70 18.26 0.18
N PRO A 149 -6.76 17.94 -0.73
CA PRO A 149 -5.50 18.65 -0.82
C PRO A 149 -5.80 20.09 -1.23
N LYS A 150 -5.45 21.05 -0.36
CA LYS A 150 -5.38 22.45 -0.75
C LYS A 150 -4.19 22.61 -1.70
N ASP A 151 -4.48 22.46 -2.99
CA ASP A 151 -3.66 22.95 -4.09
C ASP A 151 -2.35 22.18 -4.38
N ASP A 152 -2.34 20.86 -4.23
CA ASP A 152 -1.20 20.03 -4.66
C ASP A 152 -1.56 19.15 -5.87
N ARG A 153 -1.28 19.67 -7.08
CA ARG A 153 -1.43 18.93 -8.34
C ARG A 153 -0.37 17.84 -8.55
N SER A 154 0.64 17.76 -7.67
CA SER A 154 1.64 16.68 -7.75
C SER A 154 1.07 15.32 -7.36
N LEU A 155 -0.13 15.30 -6.74
CA LEU A 155 -0.84 14.10 -6.28
C LEU A 155 -1.90 13.59 -7.26
N GLU A 156 -2.00 14.15 -8.46
CA GLU A 156 -2.86 13.56 -9.48
C GLU A 156 -2.30 12.19 -9.90
N ASN A 157 -3.02 11.11 -9.54
CA ASN A 157 -2.85 9.69 -9.95
C ASN A 157 -2.06 8.74 -9.00
N TYR A 158 -1.89 9.06 -7.72
CA TYR A 158 -1.18 8.17 -6.80
C TYR A 158 -2.19 7.31 -6.03
N PHE A 159 -1.72 6.26 -5.33
CA PHE A 159 -2.62 5.36 -4.60
C PHE A 159 -2.14 5.12 -3.18
N TRP A 160 -0.82 5.06 -2.92
CA TRP A 160 -0.26 5.00 -1.56
C TRP A 160 1.15 5.61 -1.44
N PHE A 161 1.45 6.20 -0.27
CA PHE A 161 2.78 6.65 0.16
C PHE A 161 3.10 6.06 1.54
N GLY A 162 4.33 5.59 1.75
CA GLY A 162 4.81 5.18 3.06
C GLY A 162 6.18 5.76 3.32
N GLU A 163 6.39 6.30 4.52
CA GLU A 163 7.59 7.01 4.92
C GLU A 163 8.05 6.49 6.27
N THR A 164 9.36 6.45 6.43
CA THR A 164 10.04 6.20 7.70
C THR A 164 10.78 7.50 8.01
N ILE A 165 10.46 8.18 9.11
CA ILE A 165 11.18 9.39 9.54
C ILE A 165 11.88 9.07 10.87
N LYS A 166 13.21 9.15 10.89
CA LYS A 166 13.97 9.31 12.13
C LYS A 166 14.00 10.81 12.48
N ASN A 167 13.34 11.16 13.58
CA ASN A 167 13.37 12.45 14.31
C ASN A 167 12.30 13.50 13.97
N LEU A 168 11.81 14.15 15.04
CA LEU A 168 10.74 15.14 15.05
C LEU A 168 11.27 16.58 15.21
N ASP A 169 12.57 16.82 14.96
CA ASP A 169 13.23 18.09 15.31
C ASP A 169 13.73 18.94 14.13
N ASP A 170 13.55 18.55 12.86
CA ASP A 170 14.00 19.35 11.70
C ASP A 170 12.85 19.93 10.85
N ALA A 171 11.81 20.45 11.52
CA ALA A 171 10.82 21.32 10.88
C ALA A 171 10.71 22.64 11.66
N SER A 172 11.75 23.47 11.56
CA SER A 172 11.68 24.90 11.87
C SER A 172 11.48 25.71 10.58
#